data_AF-A0A6I9PAH5-F1
#
_entry.id   AF-A0A6I9PAH5-F1
#
_cell.length_a   1.000
_cell.length_b   1.000
_cell.length_c   1.000
_cell.angle_alpha   90.00
_cell.angle_beta   90.00
_cell.angle_gamma   90.00
#
_symmetry.space_group_name_H-M   'P 1'
#
loop_
_entity.id
_entity.type
_entity.pdbx_description
1 polymer ?
#
loop_
_entity_poly.entity_id
_entity_poly.type
_entity_poly.pdbx_seq_one_letter_code
_entity_poly.pdbx_strand_id
1 'polypeptide(L)'
;RVEEYFLPRMIQEVTGQDTVPFGDCVLSTKDTCIGTEMCAELWNPRSPHIQMGLDGVEIFTNASASHHELRKADQRVNLIKSATTKSGGIYLYANQRGCDGDRVYYDGCAMVAINGDIVAQGAQFSLSDVEVITATLDLEDVRSYRGEVCQPNMESEPKPCHRVKVDFSLSSGDDIYLPTHQPITWNFHTPEEEISLGPACWLWDYLRRSGQAGFLLPLSGGVDSSSTACIVYSMCVLICQAIQDGSESFAFPSL
;
A
#
# COMPACT_ATOMS: atom_id res chain seq x y z
N ARG A 1 -16.91 -13.07 -12.82
CA ARG A 1 -18.35 -13.46 -12.70
C ARG A 1 -18.71 -13.21 -11.26
N VAL A 2 -19.86 -12.61 -11.00
CA VAL A 2 -20.34 -12.36 -9.64
C VAL A 2 -21.41 -13.39 -9.30
N GLU A 3 -21.34 -13.94 -8.10
CA GLU A 3 -22.30 -14.88 -7.54
C GLU A 3 -22.76 -14.43 -6.16
N GLU A 4 -23.83 -15.05 -5.65
CA GLU A 4 -24.29 -14.82 -4.28
C GLU A 4 -23.55 -15.77 -3.34
N TYR A 5 -22.79 -15.20 -2.41
CA TYR A 5 -22.08 -15.94 -1.38
C TYR A 5 -22.90 -15.94 -0.08
N PHE A 6 -23.22 -17.12 0.44
CA PHE A 6 -23.90 -17.28 1.72
C PHE A 6 -22.96 -17.01 2.88
N LEU A 7 -23.31 -16.05 3.73
CA LEU A 7 -22.50 -15.66 4.87
C LEU A 7 -22.53 -16.73 5.99
N PRO A 8 -21.45 -16.90 6.76
CA PRO A 8 -21.48 -17.72 7.98
C PRO A 8 -22.53 -17.19 8.97
N ARG A 9 -23.19 -18.08 9.72
CA ARG A 9 -24.25 -17.70 10.69
C ARG A 9 -23.85 -16.57 11.63
N MET A 10 -22.62 -16.59 12.13
CA MET A 10 -22.10 -15.55 13.02
C MET A 10 -22.06 -14.16 12.36
N ILE A 11 -21.86 -14.08 11.04
CA ILE A 11 -21.88 -12.82 10.30
C ILE A 11 -23.33 -12.43 10.01
N GLN A 12 -24.18 -13.39 9.63
CA GLN A 12 -25.62 -13.14 9.41
C GLN A 12 -26.30 -12.56 10.66
N GLU A 13 -26.00 -13.09 11.85
CA GLU A 13 -26.53 -12.60 13.12
C GLU A 13 -26.14 -11.14 13.42
N VAL A 14 -24.96 -10.71 12.95
CA VAL A 14 -24.44 -9.35 13.18
C VAL A 14 -24.88 -8.38 12.09
N THR A 15 -24.85 -8.78 10.83
CA THR A 15 -25.11 -7.91 9.68
C THR A 15 -26.58 -7.91 9.24
N GLY A 16 -27.34 -8.94 9.61
CA GLY A 16 -28.72 -9.15 9.15
C GLY A 16 -28.82 -9.52 7.67
N GLN A 17 -27.72 -9.90 7.02
CA GLN A 17 -27.67 -10.27 5.60
C GLN A 17 -27.45 -11.77 5.45
N ASP A 18 -28.21 -12.43 4.59
CA ASP A 18 -28.03 -13.86 4.30
C ASP A 18 -26.90 -14.11 3.28
N THR A 19 -26.83 -13.25 2.26
CA THR A 19 -25.89 -13.34 1.14
C THR A 19 -25.23 -12.01 0.82
N VAL A 20 -24.09 -12.07 0.13
CA VAL A 20 -23.37 -10.90 -0.43
C VAL A 20 -22.86 -11.22 -1.85
N PRO A 21 -22.66 -10.20 -2.71
CA PRO A 21 -21.98 -10.39 -3.99
C PRO A 21 -20.54 -10.86 -3.78
N PHE A 22 -20.13 -11.90 -4.50
CA PHE A 22 -18.75 -12.42 -4.48
C PHE A 22 -18.23 -12.58 -5.91
N GLY A 23 -17.04 -12.01 -6.15
CA GLY A 23 -16.35 -12.08 -7.44
C GLY A 23 -15.88 -10.71 -7.92
N ASP A 24 -15.68 -10.61 -9.23
CA ASP A 24 -15.13 -9.43 -9.89
C ASP A 24 -16.21 -8.35 -10.07
N CYS A 25 -16.19 -7.35 -9.17
CA CYS A 25 -17.12 -6.23 -9.13
C CYS A 25 -16.44 -4.95 -8.64
N VAL A 26 -17.10 -3.82 -8.89
CA VAL A 26 -16.68 -2.48 -8.45
C VAL A 26 -17.77 -1.85 -7.58
N LEU A 27 -17.38 -0.96 -6.68
CA LEU A 27 -18.30 -0.23 -5.81
C LEU A 27 -18.71 1.08 -6.48
N SER A 28 -20.00 1.25 -6.72
CA SER A 28 -20.56 2.48 -7.26
C SER A 28 -21.26 3.24 -6.14
N THR A 29 -20.66 4.35 -5.73
CA THR A 29 -21.20 5.27 -4.72
C THR A 29 -22.00 6.38 -5.39
N LYS A 30 -22.46 7.38 -4.62
CA LYS A 30 -23.20 8.53 -5.17
C LYS A 30 -22.32 9.46 -6.00
N ASP A 31 -21.04 9.56 -5.66
CA ASP A 31 -20.11 10.55 -6.19
C ASP A 31 -18.93 9.94 -6.96
N THR A 32 -18.58 8.67 -6.73
CA THR A 32 -17.47 8.01 -7.43
C THR A 32 -17.64 6.49 -7.60
N CYS A 33 -16.68 5.87 -8.29
CA CYS A 33 -16.60 4.42 -8.47
C CYS A 33 -15.21 3.90 -8.06
N ILE A 34 -15.19 2.86 -7.23
CA ILE A 34 -13.99 2.28 -6.63
C ILE A 34 -13.81 0.84 -7.13
N GLY A 35 -12.62 0.52 -7.64
CA GLY A 35 -12.21 -0.82 -8.03
C GLY A 35 -11.04 -1.31 -7.18
N THR A 36 -10.86 -2.62 -7.13
CA THR A 36 -9.80 -3.25 -6.33
C THR A 36 -8.92 -4.11 -7.21
N GLU A 37 -7.61 -3.95 -7.03
CA GLU A 37 -6.58 -4.88 -7.49
C GLU A 37 -5.92 -5.56 -6.29
N MET A 38 -5.35 -6.74 -6.51
CA MET A 38 -4.66 -7.48 -5.48
C MET A 38 -3.20 -7.73 -5.85
N CYS A 39 -2.28 -7.10 -5.12
CA CYS A 39 -0.84 -7.37 -5.13
C CYS A 39 -0.25 -7.57 -6.54
N ALA A 40 -0.03 -8.82 -6.95
CA ALA A 40 0.58 -9.22 -8.20
C ALA A 40 -0.23 -8.81 -9.45
N GLU A 41 -1.52 -8.50 -9.30
CA GLU A 41 -2.37 -8.09 -10.42
C GLU A 41 -1.86 -6.84 -11.14
N LEU A 42 -1.26 -5.88 -10.41
CA LEU A 42 -0.62 -4.68 -10.96
C LEU A 42 0.51 -4.98 -11.96
N TRP A 43 1.17 -6.12 -11.82
CA TRP A 43 2.34 -6.50 -12.61
C TRP A 43 1.94 -7.23 -13.90
N ASN A 44 0.68 -7.63 -14.02
CA ASN A 44 0.20 -8.40 -15.16
C ASN A 44 0.05 -7.50 -16.40
N PRO A 45 0.44 -7.97 -17.60
CA PRO A 45 0.25 -7.20 -18.83
C PRO A 45 -1.20 -6.79 -19.09
N ARG A 46 -2.15 -7.60 -18.60
CA ARG A 46 -3.59 -7.33 -18.60
C ARG A 46 -4.08 -7.11 -17.17
N SER A 47 -3.54 -6.08 -16.51
CA SER A 47 -3.93 -5.68 -15.16
C SER A 47 -5.41 -5.24 -15.11
N PRO A 48 -6.14 -5.50 -14.01
CA PRO A 48 -7.56 -5.13 -13.88
C PRO A 48 -7.85 -3.63 -14.04
N HIS A 49 -6.95 -2.73 -13.59
CA HIS A 49 -7.11 -1.28 -13.67
C HIS A 49 -7.30 -0.79 -15.11
N ILE A 50 -6.80 -1.52 -16.11
CA ILE A 50 -7.00 -1.19 -17.52
C ILE A 50 -8.49 -1.26 -17.86
N GLN A 51 -9.15 -2.38 -17.52
CA GLN A 51 -10.57 -2.57 -17.80
C GLN A 51 -11.44 -1.69 -16.89
N MET A 52 -11.06 -1.55 -15.62
CA MET A 52 -11.77 -0.69 -14.67
C MET A 52 -11.70 0.78 -15.09
N GLY A 53 -10.54 1.27 -15.52
CA GLY A 53 -10.37 2.63 -16.03
C GLY A 53 -11.20 2.89 -17.29
N LEU A 54 -11.27 1.93 -18.22
CA LEU A 54 -12.16 1.99 -19.38
C LEU A 54 -13.65 1.99 -19.00
N ASP A 55 -14.04 1.33 -17.91
CA ASP A 55 -15.40 1.36 -17.36
C ASP A 55 -15.67 2.63 -16.52
N GLY A 56 -14.70 3.55 -16.40
CA GLY A 56 -14.86 4.80 -15.67
C GLY A 56 -14.70 4.69 -14.16
N VAL A 57 -14.06 3.64 -13.65
CA VAL A 57 -13.61 3.59 -12.24
C VAL A 57 -12.60 4.70 -12.01
N GLU A 58 -12.76 5.49 -10.94
CA GLU A 58 -11.93 6.67 -10.66
C GLU A 58 -10.87 6.39 -9.58
N ILE A 59 -11.17 5.46 -8.67
CA ILE A 59 -10.30 5.09 -7.55
C ILE A 59 -9.97 3.60 -7.64
N PHE A 60 -8.68 3.28 -7.59
CA PHE A 60 -8.16 1.92 -7.56
C PHE A 60 -7.49 1.66 -6.21
N THR A 61 -7.86 0.57 -5.53
CA THR A 61 -7.21 0.14 -4.29
C THR A 61 -6.38 -1.11 -4.55
N ASN A 62 -5.15 -1.17 -4.07
CA ASN A 62 -4.29 -2.34 -4.12
C ASN A 62 -3.84 -2.74 -2.73
N ALA A 63 -4.30 -3.90 -2.26
CA ALA A 63 -3.83 -4.53 -1.04
C ALA A 63 -2.71 -5.52 -1.37
N SER A 64 -1.55 -5.34 -0.74
CA SER A 64 -0.33 -6.10 -1.02
C SER A 64 0.29 -6.74 0.22
N ALA A 65 1.03 -7.82 -0.04
CA ALA A 65 2.05 -8.39 0.83
C ALA A 65 3.30 -8.61 -0.03
N SER A 66 3.87 -7.51 -0.54
CA SER A 66 5.09 -7.50 -1.35
C SER A 66 6.30 -7.41 -0.44
N HIS A 67 7.13 -8.45 -0.47
CA HIS A 67 8.37 -8.50 0.28
C HIS A 67 9.44 -7.58 -0.32
N HIS A 68 10.38 -7.17 0.53
CA HIS A 68 11.58 -6.44 0.16
C HIS A 68 12.41 -7.23 -0.84
N GLU A 69 12.79 -6.56 -1.92
CA GLU A 69 13.84 -6.99 -2.81
C GLU A 69 14.67 -5.74 -3.13
N LEU A 70 15.99 -5.88 -3.03
CA LEU A 70 16.91 -4.77 -3.17
C LEU A 70 16.67 -4.07 -4.52
N ARG A 71 16.40 -2.76 -4.51
CA ARG A 71 16.07 -1.95 -5.70
C ARG A 71 14.81 -2.40 -6.46
N LYS A 72 13.78 -2.89 -5.76
CA LYS A 72 12.45 -3.15 -6.37
C LYS A 72 11.45 -2.01 -6.15
N ALA A 73 11.69 -1.15 -5.15
CA ALA A 73 10.75 -0.08 -4.80
C ALA A 73 10.49 0.88 -5.98
N ASP A 74 11.52 1.17 -6.77
CA ASP A 74 11.45 1.97 -8.00
C ASP A 74 10.49 1.37 -9.02
N GLN A 75 10.55 0.06 -9.27
CA GLN A 75 9.67 -0.63 -10.21
C GLN A 75 8.21 -0.50 -9.78
N ARG A 76 7.94 -0.67 -8.48
CA ARG A 76 6.59 -0.57 -7.92
C ARG A 76 6.02 0.84 -8.07
N VAL A 77 6.78 1.86 -7.69
CA VAL A 77 6.38 3.27 -7.85
C VAL A 77 6.13 3.59 -9.31
N ASN A 78 7.02 3.16 -10.20
CA ASN A 78 6.90 3.42 -11.65
C ASN A 78 5.68 2.73 -12.27
N LEU A 79 5.32 1.52 -11.84
CA LEU A 79 4.10 0.84 -12.31
C LEU A 79 2.84 1.59 -11.88
N ILE A 80 2.75 2.04 -10.62
CA ILE A 80 1.59 2.79 -10.11
C ILE A 80 1.47 4.14 -10.81
N LYS A 81 2.59 4.85 -11.00
CA LYS A 81 2.62 6.09 -11.78
C LYS A 81 2.17 5.82 -13.22
N SER A 82 2.70 4.79 -13.87
CA SER A 82 2.33 4.45 -15.26
C SER A 82 0.85 4.11 -15.42
N ALA A 83 0.27 3.35 -14.48
CA ALA A 83 -1.14 3.00 -14.48
C ALA A 83 -2.03 4.26 -14.42
N THR A 84 -1.73 5.18 -13.50
CA THR A 84 -2.50 6.41 -13.30
C THR A 84 -2.24 7.48 -14.37
N THR A 85 -1.02 7.59 -14.91
CA THR A 85 -0.73 8.46 -16.07
C THR A 85 -1.52 8.01 -17.30
N LYS A 86 -1.59 6.69 -17.55
CA LYS A 86 -2.19 6.16 -18.78
C LYS A 86 -3.72 6.25 -18.77
N SER A 87 -4.35 5.93 -17.64
CA SER A 87 -5.80 5.82 -17.55
C SER A 87 -6.47 6.97 -16.78
N GLY A 88 -5.68 7.85 -16.15
CA GLY A 88 -6.19 8.76 -15.12
C GLY A 88 -6.74 8.01 -13.90
N GLY A 89 -6.92 8.73 -12.80
CA GLY A 89 -7.50 8.20 -11.58
C GLY A 89 -6.55 8.21 -10.40
N ILE A 90 -7.11 7.83 -9.26
CA ILE A 90 -6.44 7.76 -7.96
C ILE A 90 -6.08 6.31 -7.69
N TYR A 91 -4.85 6.05 -7.27
CA TYR A 91 -4.38 4.70 -6.92
C TYR A 91 -3.89 4.70 -5.48
N LEU A 92 -4.54 3.89 -4.65
CA LEU A 92 -4.18 3.65 -3.25
C LEU A 92 -3.46 2.32 -3.17
N TYR A 93 -2.24 2.33 -2.68
CA TYR A 93 -1.46 1.12 -2.46
C TYR A 93 -1.18 0.96 -0.97
N ALA A 94 -1.58 -0.18 -0.42
CA ALA A 94 -1.31 -0.58 0.94
C ALA A 94 -0.51 -1.89 0.93
N ASN A 95 0.48 -1.98 1.80
CA ASN A 95 1.32 -3.17 1.89
C ASN A 95 1.64 -3.47 3.35
N GLN A 96 1.80 -4.74 3.65
CA GLN A 96 2.37 -5.18 4.91
C GLN A 96 3.79 -4.58 5.09
N ARG A 97 4.15 -4.26 6.33
CA ARG A 97 5.52 -3.90 6.70
C ARG A 97 5.98 -4.70 7.91
N GLY A 98 7.22 -5.17 7.89
CA GLY A 98 7.79 -5.98 8.96
C GLY A 98 8.04 -7.44 8.56
N CYS A 99 8.47 -8.25 9.52
CA CYS A 99 8.53 -9.71 9.40
C CYS A 99 7.27 -10.33 10.02
N ASP A 100 6.67 -11.36 9.43
CA ASP A 100 5.47 -12.02 9.95
C ASP A 100 5.66 -13.46 10.45
N GLY A 101 6.91 -13.91 10.52
CA GLY A 101 7.27 -15.20 11.13
C GLY A 101 8.20 -16.06 10.28
N ASP A 102 8.67 -15.56 9.14
CA ASP A 102 9.56 -16.29 8.25
C ASP A 102 10.86 -15.52 7.93
N ARG A 103 11.51 -15.87 6.81
CA ARG A 103 12.76 -15.25 6.35
C ARG A 103 12.57 -13.97 5.56
N VAL A 104 11.35 -13.56 5.23
CA VAL A 104 11.10 -12.38 4.42
C VAL A 104 10.78 -11.17 5.31
N TYR A 105 11.03 -10.00 4.75
CA TYR A 105 10.63 -8.72 5.32
C TYR A 105 9.73 -8.03 4.30
N TYR A 106 8.54 -7.61 4.70
CA TYR A 106 7.64 -6.81 3.88
C TYR A 106 8.01 -5.33 4.03
N ASP A 107 8.15 -4.63 2.91
CA ASP A 107 8.78 -3.31 2.86
C ASP A 107 7.80 -2.14 2.80
N GLY A 108 6.52 -2.35 3.14
CA GLY A 108 5.54 -1.27 3.17
C GLY A 108 5.50 -0.49 1.85
N CYS A 109 5.94 0.77 1.89
CA CYS A 109 5.81 1.73 0.78
C CYS A 109 4.35 1.95 0.40
N ALA A 110 3.47 2.09 1.40
CA ALA A 110 2.11 2.54 1.15
C ALA A 110 2.17 3.87 0.36
N MET A 111 1.29 4.07 -0.61
CA MET A 111 1.30 5.32 -1.36
C MET A 111 -0.08 5.67 -1.90
N VAL A 112 -0.28 6.96 -2.14
CA VAL A 112 -1.41 7.49 -2.90
C VAL A 112 -0.87 8.19 -4.13
N ALA A 113 -1.40 7.85 -5.29
CA ALA A 113 -1.07 8.46 -6.56
C ALA A 113 -2.33 9.02 -7.24
N ILE A 114 -2.18 10.06 -8.04
CA ILE A 114 -3.23 10.62 -8.88
C ILE A 114 -2.64 11.03 -10.23
N ASN A 115 -3.24 10.57 -11.33
CA ASN A 115 -2.91 10.99 -12.70
C ASN A 115 -1.41 10.95 -13.08
N GLY A 116 -0.62 10.05 -12.46
CA GLY A 116 0.81 9.92 -12.69
C GLY A 116 1.71 10.49 -11.61
N ASP A 117 1.17 11.28 -10.69
CA ASP A 117 1.90 11.91 -9.59
C ASP A 117 1.67 11.16 -8.28
N ILE A 118 2.72 11.11 -7.44
CA ILE A 118 2.59 10.62 -6.06
C ILE A 118 2.24 11.80 -5.17
N VAL A 119 1.28 11.63 -4.27
CA VAL A 119 0.83 12.68 -3.33
C VAL A 119 1.02 12.30 -1.87
N ALA A 120 1.20 11.01 -1.58
CA ALA A 120 1.55 10.51 -0.25
C ALA A 120 2.47 9.29 -0.37
N GLN A 121 3.49 9.24 0.49
CA GLN A 121 4.48 8.17 0.57
C GLN A 121 4.61 7.72 2.04
N GLY A 122 4.37 6.44 2.30
CA GLY A 122 4.65 5.78 3.57
C GLY A 122 6.08 5.24 3.63
N ALA A 123 6.55 4.93 4.84
CA ALA A 123 7.92 4.48 5.06
C ALA A 123 8.17 3.05 4.51
N GLN A 124 9.33 2.87 3.86
CA GLN A 124 9.80 1.55 3.39
C GLN A 124 10.25 0.66 4.55
N PHE A 125 10.97 1.25 5.51
CA PHE A 125 11.49 0.58 6.70
C PHE A 125 11.14 1.42 7.93
N SER A 126 10.52 0.81 8.94
CA SER A 126 10.18 1.47 10.19
C SER A 126 9.82 0.41 11.24
N LEU A 127 10.05 0.75 12.50
CA LEU A 127 9.72 -0.10 13.65
C LEU A 127 8.25 0.08 14.10
N SER A 128 7.51 1.03 13.52
CA SER A 128 6.11 1.25 13.83
C SER A 128 5.25 0.10 13.31
N ASP A 129 4.49 -0.54 14.19
CA ASP A 129 3.61 -1.66 13.85
C ASP A 129 2.46 -1.24 12.90
N VAL A 130 2.01 0.02 12.98
CA VAL A 130 0.96 0.57 12.13
C VAL A 130 1.40 1.93 11.59
N GLU A 131 1.18 2.14 10.30
CA GLU A 131 1.29 3.44 9.64
C GLU A 131 0.06 3.63 8.75
N VAL A 132 -0.52 4.82 8.81
CA VAL A 132 -1.65 5.22 7.97
C VAL A 132 -1.25 6.47 7.21
N ILE A 133 -1.38 6.41 5.89
CA ILE A 133 -1.23 7.58 5.02
C ILE A 133 -2.61 8.01 4.53
N THR A 134 -2.78 9.31 4.36
CA THR A 134 -4.03 9.92 3.89
C THR A 134 -3.71 10.95 2.83
N ALA A 135 -4.64 11.17 1.90
CA ALA A 135 -4.58 12.28 0.97
C ALA A 135 -5.99 12.81 0.71
N THR A 136 -6.11 14.13 0.64
CA THR A 136 -7.33 14.83 0.21
C THR A 136 -7.14 15.23 -1.25
N LEU A 137 -8.02 14.73 -2.13
CA LEU A 137 -7.91 14.88 -3.58
C LEU A 137 -9.26 15.27 -4.16
N ASP A 138 -9.24 16.07 -5.24
CA ASP A 138 -10.44 16.43 -5.98
C ASP A 138 -10.71 15.38 -7.07
N LEU A 139 -11.93 14.84 -7.10
CA LEU A 139 -12.35 13.90 -8.14
C LEU A 139 -12.48 14.58 -9.51
N GLU A 140 -12.71 15.89 -9.56
CA GLU A 140 -12.77 16.64 -10.81
C GLU A 140 -11.40 16.75 -11.49
N ASP A 141 -10.30 16.62 -10.74
CA ASP A 141 -8.95 16.53 -11.33
C ASP A 141 -8.79 15.25 -12.16
N VAL A 142 -9.37 14.12 -11.70
CA VAL A 142 -9.40 12.86 -12.46
C VAL A 142 -10.24 13.01 -13.72
N ARG A 143 -11.44 13.58 -13.59
CA ARG A 143 -12.39 13.75 -14.70
C ARG A 143 -11.84 14.68 -15.77
N SER A 144 -11.28 15.82 -15.36
CA SER A 144 -10.65 16.80 -16.25
C SER A 144 -9.43 16.21 -16.94
N TYR A 145 -8.55 15.51 -16.21
CA TYR A 145 -7.39 14.83 -16.78
C TYR A 145 -7.77 13.80 -17.83
N ARG A 146 -8.81 12.99 -17.56
CA ARG A 146 -9.33 12.03 -18.54
C ARG A 146 -9.91 12.74 -19.76
N GLY A 147 -10.62 13.85 -19.59
CA GLY A 147 -11.14 14.65 -20.70
C GLY A 147 -10.05 15.25 -21.59
N GLU A 148 -8.88 15.59 -21.02
CA GLU A 148 -7.74 16.13 -21.77
C GLU A 148 -6.91 15.03 -22.46
N VAL A 149 -6.60 13.94 -21.74
CA VAL A 149 -5.60 12.95 -22.13
C VAL A 149 -6.21 11.71 -22.78
N CYS A 150 -7.39 11.28 -22.34
CA CYS A 150 -8.01 10.04 -22.82
C CYS A 150 -8.87 10.32 -24.06
N GLN A 151 -8.50 9.74 -25.21
CA GLN A 151 -9.28 9.90 -26.44
C GLN A 151 -10.61 9.13 -26.34
N PRO A 152 -11.78 9.79 -26.46
CA PRO A 152 -13.09 9.18 -26.22
C PRO A 152 -13.53 8.16 -27.28
N ASN A 153 -12.82 8.08 -28.42
CA ASN A 153 -13.25 7.34 -29.61
C ASN A 153 -12.40 6.08 -29.92
N MET A 154 -11.72 5.49 -28.94
CA MET A 154 -11.12 4.18 -29.17
C MET A 154 -12.20 3.10 -29.21
N GLU A 155 -12.29 2.41 -30.36
CA GLU A 155 -13.16 1.26 -30.62
C GLU A 155 -12.83 0.07 -29.71
N SER A 156 -13.26 0.14 -28.46
CA SER A 156 -13.31 -1.00 -27.56
C SER A 156 -14.66 -0.92 -26.86
N GLU A 157 -15.56 -1.88 -27.13
CA GLU A 157 -16.66 -2.14 -26.21
C GLU A 157 -16.04 -2.78 -24.96
N PRO A 158 -15.81 -2.02 -23.88
CA PRO A 158 -15.18 -2.57 -22.70
C PRO A 158 -16.19 -3.52 -22.08
N LYS A 159 -15.73 -4.67 -21.57
CA LYS A 159 -16.63 -5.54 -20.82
C LYS A 159 -17.08 -4.80 -19.56
N PRO A 160 -18.38 -4.50 -19.39
CA PRO A 160 -18.83 -3.68 -18.28
C PRO A 160 -18.53 -4.39 -16.95
N CYS A 161 -18.03 -3.63 -15.99
CA CYS A 161 -17.80 -4.15 -14.64
C CYS A 161 -19.14 -4.35 -13.94
N HIS A 162 -19.27 -5.40 -13.11
CA HIS A 162 -20.45 -5.55 -12.27
C HIS A 162 -20.41 -4.50 -11.16
N ARG A 163 -21.45 -3.66 -11.05
CA ARG A 163 -21.49 -2.54 -10.10
C ARG A 163 -22.35 -2.88 -8.89
N VAL A 164 -21.73 -2.93 -7.72
CA VAL A 164 -22.44 -2.98 -6.44
C VAL A 164 -22.79 -1.55 -6.05
N LYS A 165 -24.07 -1.23 -5.98
CA LYS A 165 -24.53 0.10 -5.58
C LYS A 165 -24.41 0.25 -4.07
N VAL A 166 -23.74 1.31 -3.64
CA VAL A 166 -23.55 1.64 -2.24
C VAL A 166 -24.20 2.99 -1.96
N ASP A 167 -25.12 3.04 -1.00
CA ASP A 167 -25.80 4.28 -0.58
C ASP A 167 -24.88 5.11 0.34
N PHE A 168 -23.77 5.59 -0.22
CA PHE A 168 -22.71 6.31 0.47
C PHE A 168 -22.14 7.41 -0.44
N SER A 169 -21.65 8.49 0.16
CA SER A 169 -20.90 9.55 -0.53
C SER A 169 -19.53 9.63 0.13
N LEU A 170 -18.47 9.60 -0.66
CA LEU A 170 -17.11 9.74 -0.15
C LEU A 170 -16.78 11.19 0.22
N SER A 171 -17.36 12.16 -0.49
CA SER A 171 -17.23 13.58 -0.18
C SER A 171 -18.49 14.15 0.46
N SER A 172 -18.31 15.22 1.21
CA SER A 172 -19.35 16.00 1.88
C SER A 172 -19.41 17.43 1.34
N GLY A 173 -20.54 18.10 1.51
CA GLY A 173 -20.69 19.50 1.08
C GLY A 173 -19.78 20.48 1.82
N ASP A 174 -19.24 20.09 2.99
CA ASP A 174 -18.37 20.92 3.80
C ASP A 174 -16.89 20.86 3.37
N ASP A 175 -16.56 19.96 2.42
CA ASP A 175 -15.19 19.67 1.99
C ASP A 175 -14.58 20.76 1.09
N ILE A 176 -15.35 21.77 0.69
CA ILE A 176 -14.95 22.86 -0.22
C ILE A 176 -13.71 23.62 0.27
N TYR A 177 -13.46 23.62 1.59
CA TYR A 177 -12.35 24.33 2.21
C TYR A 177 -11.14 23.44 2.54
N LEU A 178 -11.22 22.14 2.28
CA LEU A 178 -10.12 21.24 2.57
C LEU A 178 -8.98 21.43 1.56
N PRO A 179 -7.74 21.64 2.01
CA PRO A 179 -6.61 21.77 1.11
C PRO A 179 -6.32 20.43 0.42
N THR A 180 -6.17 20.45 -0.90
CA THR A 180 -5.76 19.28 -1.68
C THR A 180 -4.27 19.00 -1.53
N HIS A 181 -3.93 17.72 -1.44
CA HIS A 181 -2.53 17.30 -1.39
C HIS A 181 -1.84 17.57 -2.72
N GLN A 182 -0.63 18.11 -2.66
CA GLN A 182 0.17 18.44 -3.83
C GLN A 182 1.11 17.28 -4.19
N PRO A 183 1.50 17.14 -5.48
CA PRO A 183 2.51 16.18 -5.90
C PRO A 183 3.81 16.29 -5.10
N ILE A 184 4.36 15.15 -4.72
CA ILE A 184 5.66 15.01 -4.07
C ILE A 184 6.63 14.23 -4.94
N THR A 185 7.91 14.53 -4.80
CA THR A 185 8.98 13.70 -5.36
C THR A 185 9.19 12.50 -4.44
N TRP A 186 9.10 11.29 -4.99
CA TRP A 186 9.41 10.08 -4.24
C TRP A 186 10.87 10.08 -3.79
N ASN A 187 11.10 9.92 -2.48
CA ASN A 187 12.44 9.77 -1.94
C ASN A 187 12.81 8.28 -1.86
N PHE A 188 13.75 7.84 -2.69
CA PHE A 188 14.24 6.47 -2.69
C PHE A 188 15.43 6.33 -1.75
N HIS A 189 15.49 5.21 -1.04
CA HIS A 189 16.70 4.82 -0.33
C HIS A 189 17.81 4.45 -1.30
N THR A 190 19.05 4.76 -0.93
CA THR A 190 20.22 4.20 -1.62
C THR A 190 20.32 2.69 -1.37
N PRO A 191 21.00 1.92 -2.23
CA PRO A 191 21.18 0.48 -1.98
C PRO A 191 21.83 0.19 -0.61
N GLU A 192 22.75 1.03 -0.17
CA GLU A 192 23.41 0.93 1.14
C GLU A 192 22.44 1.21 2.28
N GLU A 193 21.55 2.20 2.13
CA GLU A 193 20.47 2.46 3.09
C GLU A 193 19.50 1.29 3.17
N GLU A 194 19.06 0.71 2.03
CA GLU A 194 18.19 -0.47 2.02
C GLU A 194 18.82 -1.65 2.77
N ILE A 195 20.12 -1.91 2.52
CA ILE A 195 20.88 -2.96 3.22
C ILE A 195 21.01 -2.66 4.73
N SER A 196 21.10 -1.40 5.11
CA SER A 196 21.23 -1.01 6.52
C SER A 196 19.91 -1.05 7.29
N LEU A 197 18.78 -0.77 6.62
CA LEU A 197 17.48 -0.57 7.24
C LEU A 197 16.61 -1.83 7.20
N GLY A 198 16.53 -2.52 6.06
CA GLY A 198 15.66 -3.69 5.89
C GLY A 198 16.01 -4.85 6.81
N PRO A 199 17.23 -5.39 6.73
CA PRO A 199 17.72 -6.41 7.66
C PRO A 199 17.69 -5.98 9.13
N ALA A 200 17.89 -4.68 9.43
CA ALA A 200 17.81 -4.17 10.79
C ALA A 200 16.39 -4.24 11.36
N CYS A 201 15.38 -3.79 10.58
CA CYS A 201 13.98 -3.93 10.96
C CYS A 201 13.56 -5.39 11.07
N TRP A 202 14.05 -6.26 10.19
CA TRP A 202 13.81 -7.70 10.27
C TRP A 202 14.37 -8.31 11.56
N LEU A 203 15.62 -7.99 11.93
CA LEU A 203 16.22 -8.46 13.19
C LEU A 203 15.44 -7.97 14.41
N TRP A 204 14.94 -6.73 14.39
CA TRP A 204 14.10 -6.21 15.47
C TRP A 204 12.84 -7.04 15.65
N ASP A 205 12.09 -7.28 14.56
CA ASP A 205 10.89 -8.11 14.59
C ASP A 205 11.20 -9.54 15.02
N TYR A 206 12.29 -10.11 14.53
CA TYR A 206 12.73 -11.44 14.93
C TYR A 206 13.04 -11.52 16.42
N LEU A 207 13.79 -10.55 16.97
CA LEU A 207 14.16 -10.51 18.38
C LEU A 207 12.93 -10.38 19.27
N ARG A 208 12.10 -9.36 19.03
CA ARG A 208 10.94 -9.07 19.90
C ARG A 208 9.87 -10.16 19.86
N ARG A 209 9.75 -10.91 18.74
CA ARG A 209 8.74 -11.98 18.57
C ARG A 209 9.23 -13.36 18.93
N SER A 210 10.55 -13.60 18.94
CA SER A 210 11.14 -14.89 19.32
C SER A 210 11.19 -15.14 20.84
N GLY A 211 10.97 -14.11 21.65
CA GLY A 211 11.10 -14.19 23.12
C GLY A 211 12.55 -14.41 23.58
N GLN A 212 13.54 -14.20 22.70
CA GLN A 212 14.95 -14.34 23.03
C GLN A 212 15.50 -13.06 23.69
N ALA A 213 16.57 -13.21 24.48
CA ALA A 213 17.19 -12.10 25.20
C ALA A 213 18.13 -11.25 24.34
N GLY A 214 18.56 -11.74 23.17
CA GLY A 214 19.52 -11.05 22.32
C GLY A 214 20.12 -11.94 21.25
N PHE A 215 21.24 -11.46 20.67
CA PHE A 215 21.97 -12.15 19.61
C PHE A 215 23.36 -12.60 20.08
N LEU A 216 23.84 -13.72 19.54
CA LEU A 216 25.24 -14.13 19.60
C LEU A 216 25.86 -13.97 18.21
N LEU A 217 26.87 -13.10 18.08
CA LEU A 217 27.54 -12.83 16.81
C LEU A 217 29.03 -13.20 16.87
N PRO A 218 29.46 -14.32 16.27
CA PRO A 218 30.87 -14.66 16.14
C PRO A 218 31.60 -13.71 15.17
N LEU A 219 32.48 -12.87 15.69
CA LEU A 219 33.26 -11.91 14.91
C LEU A 219 34.60 -12.52 14.47
N SER A 220 34.83 -12.58 13.15
CA SER A 220 36.08 -13.10 12.58
C SER A 220 37.11 -12.01 12.30
N GLY A 221 36.70 -10.74 12.31
CA GLY A 221 37.48 -9.61 11.80
C GLY A 221 37.38 -9.43 10.28
N GLY A 222 36.63 -10.28 9.58
CA GLY A 222 36.34 -10.13 8.15
C GLY A 222 35.15 -9.21 7.88
N VAL A 223 35.00 -8.84 6.60
CA VAL A 223 33.96 -7.90 6.12
C VAL A 223 32.56 -8.39 6.47
N ASP A 224 32.21 -9.64 6.21
CA ASP A 224 30.83 -10.15 6.40
C ASP A 224 30.37 -10.12 7.87
N SER A 225 31.24 -10.57 8.78
CA SER A 225 30.96 -10.52 10.22
C SER A 225 30.84 -9.07 10.73
N SER A 226 31.61 -8.15 10.13
CA SER A 226 31.56 -6.73 10.43
C SER A 226 30.28 -6.08 9.89
N SER A 227 29.85 -6.42 8.67
CA SER A 227 28.59 -5.96 8.07
C SER A 227 27.39 -6.41 8.91
N THR A 228 27.40 -7.66 9.38
CA THR A 228 26.35 -8.16 10.29
C THR A 228 26.31 -7.37 11.60
N ALA A 229 27.48 -7.04 12.17
CA ALA A 229 27.56 -6.17 13.35
C ALA A 229 27.02 -4.76 13.07
N CYS A 230 27.30 -4.18 11.90
CA CYS A 230 26.75 -2.90 11.49
C CYS A 230 25.22 -2.91 11.35
N ILE A 231 24.63 -4.02 10.88
CA ILE A 231 23.17 -4.16 10.81
C ILE A 231 22.56 -4.20 12.23
N VAL A 232 23.17 -4.92 13.16
CA VAL A 232 22.75 -4.91 14.58
C VAL A 232 22.87 -3.50 15.18
N TYR A 233 23.95 -2.77 14.85
CA TYR A 233 24.11 -1.38 15.26
C TYR A 233 23.02 -0.46 14.67
N SER A 234 22.73 -0.60 13.37
CA SER A 234 21.63 0.12 12.69
C SER A 234 20.29 -0.12 13.38
N MET A 235 19.99 -1.39 13.72
CA MET A 235 18.80 -1.75 14.50
C MET A 235 18.75 -1.00 15.83
N CYS A 236 19.87 -0.94 16.58
CA CYS A 236 19.93 -0.20 17.85
C CYS A 236 19.68 1.30 17.67
N VAL A 237 20.21 1.90 16.60
CA VAL A 237 19.98 3.31 16.26
C VAL A 237 18.51 3.57 15.96
N LEU A 238 17.87 2.71 15.17
CA LEU A 238 16.43 2.82 14.87
C LEU A 238 15.57 2.72 16.14
N ILE A 239 15.91 1.82 17.06
CA ILE A 239 15.21 1.69 18.35
C ILE A 239 15.38 2.97 19.17
N CYS A 240 16.61 3.49 19.28
CA CYS A 240 16.87 4.73 20.02
C CYS A 240 16.09 5.92 19.45
N GLN A 241 16.05 6.04 18.11
CA GLN A 241 15.28 7.08 17.43
C GLN A 241 13.79 6.93 17.71
N ALA A 242 13.25 5.73 17.59
CA ALA A 242 11.83 5.49 17.75
C ALA A 242 11.35 5.68 19.22
N ILE A 243 12.23 5.48 20.20
CA ILE A 243 12.01 5.86 21.61
C ILE A 243 11.98 7.39 21.78
N GLN A 244 12.90 8.11 21.13
CA GLN A 244 12.93 9.58 21.17
C GLN A 244 11.69 10.21 20.53
N ASP A 245 11.16 9.58 19.49
CA ASP A 245 9.95 9.99 18.79
C ASP A 245 8.66 9.66 19.58
N GLY A 246 8.78 9.01 20.74
CA GLY A 246 7.68 8.78 21.68
C GLY A 246 6.78 7.60 21.32
N SER A 247 7.25 6.62 20.56
CA SER A 247 6.40 5.47 20.22
C SER A 247 6.20 4.56 21.44
N GLU A 248 4.96 4.42 21.91
CA GLU A 248 4.62 3.65 23.12
C GLU A 248 4.71 2.12 22.93
N SER A 249 4.85 1.64 21.69
CA SER A 249 4.91 0.20 21.33
C SER A 249 6.22 -0.50 21.72
N PHE A 250 7.21 0.22 22.25
CA PHE A 250 8.52 -0.33 22.64
C PHE A 250 8.60 -0.86 24.08
N ALA A 251 7.48 -1.14 24.73
CA ALA A 251 7.47 -1.79 26.04
C ALA A 251 8.11 -3.18 25.93
N PHE A 252 9.41 -3.27 26.24
CA PHE A 252 10.07 -4.55 26.47
C PHE A 252 9.24 -5.33 27.49
N PRO A 253 8.95 -6.62 27.26
CA PRO A 253 8.34 -7.44 28.30
C PRO A 253 9.26 -7.37 29.52
N SER A 254 8.71 -6.88 30.62
CA SER A 254 9.41 -6.80 31.91
C SER A 254 10.05 -8.15 32.21
N LEU A 255 11.39 -8.16 32.34
CA LEU A 255 12.17 -9.30 32.82
C LEU A 255 11.67 -9.80 34.18
#